data_AF-A0A0A8ET17-F1
#
_entry.id   AF-A0A0A8ET17-F1
#
_cell.length_a   1.000
_cell.length_b   1.000
_cell.length_c   1.000
_cell.angle_alpha   90.00
_cell.angle_beta   90.00
_cell.angle_gamma   90.00
#
_symmetry.space_group_name_H-M   'P 1'
#
loop_
_entity.id
_entity.type
_entity.pdbx_description
1 polymer ?
#
loop_
_entity_poly.entity_id
_entity_poly.type
_entity_poly.pdbx_seq_one_letter_code
_entity_poly.pdbx_strand_id
1 'polypeptide(L)'
;MTVIQDEIPGLVIHTVRQPDGKAATIQAQFETFHQLNPWVLRALEELTADYLRRGAQRVGIGMLFEVLRWRYALATEGDEFRLNNNFRSRYVRLLIDRHPEWQSAFEVRALRAD
;
A
#
# COMPACT_ATOMS: atom_id res chain seq x y z
N MET A 1 -25.83 17.33 -1.22
CA MET A 1 -25.63 16.02 -1.87
C MET A 1 -24.60 15.28 -1.04
N THR A 2 -25.05 14.35 -0.20
CA THR A 2 -24.16 13.61 0.72
C THR A 2 -23.67 12.37 -0.01
N VAL A 3 -22.39 12.33 -0.35
CA VAL A 3 -21.77 11.12 -0.90
C VAL A 3 -21.42 10.24 0.29
N ILE A 4 -22.20 9.19 0.51
CA ILE A 4 -21.81 8.11 1.41
C ILE A 4 -20.62 7.43 0.73
N GLN A 5 -19.42 7.62 1.28
CA GLN A 5 -18.22 6.88 0.90
C GLN A 5 -18.28 5.48 1.54
N ASP A 6 -19.31 4.71 1.21
CA ASP A 6 -19.28 3.27 1.42
C ASP A 6 -19.11 2.60 0.06
N GLU A 7 -18.41 1.46 0.10
CA GLU A 7 -18.18 0.57 -1.04
C GLU A 7 -17.02 0.98 -1.97
N ILE A 8 -15.79 0.82 -1.47
CA ILE A 8 -14.88 -0.04 -2.26
C ILE A 8 -15.19 -1.47 -1.79
N PRO A 9 -16.08 -2.21 -2.48
CA PRO A 9 -16.37 -3.58 -2.12
C PRO A 9 -15.12 -4.43 -2.37
N GLY A 10 -14.72 -5.25 -1.39
CA GLY A 10 -13.73 -6.30 -1.61
C GLY A 10 -12.38 -6.19 -0.90
N LEU A 11 -12.12 -5.12 -0.12
CA LEU A 11 -10.86 -5.03 0.61
C LEU A 11 -10.81 -6.04 1.76
N VAL A 12 -10.19 -7.20 1.52
CA VAL A 12 -10.01 -8.23 2.56
C VAL A 12 -8.85 -7.82 3.46
N ILE A 13 -9.19 -7.30 4.64
CA ILE A 13 -8.23 -6.95 5.68
C ILE A 13 -7.96 -8.19 6.54
N HIS A 14 -6.68 -8.53 6.70
CA HIS A 14 -6.23 -9.53 7.65
C HIS A 14 -5.34 -8.88 8.70
N THR A 15 -5.28 -9.43 9.91
CA THR A 15 -4.36 -8.97 10.95
C THR A 15 -2.92 -8.97 10.43
N VAL A 16 -2.20 -7.87 10.63
CA VAL A 16 -0.79 -7.76 10.23
C VAL A 16 0.07 -8.70 11.07
N ARG A 17 0.91 -9.48 10.39
CA ARG A 17 1.95 -10.29 11.00
C ARG A 17 3.29 -9.57 10.90
N GLN A 18 3.93 -9.32 12.04
CA GLN A 18 5.28 -8.77 12.05
C GLN A 18 6.30 -9.92 11.98
N PRO A 19 7.44 -9.73 11.29
CA PRO A 19 8.51 -10.70 11.30
C PRO A 19 9.16 -10.79 12.70
N ASP A 20 9.51 -12.01 13.11
CA ASP A 20 10.26 -12.26 14.35
C ASP A 20 11.73 -11.83 14.14
N GLY A 21 12.06 -10.64 14.65
CA GLY A 21 13.41 -10.06 14.54
C GLY A 21 13.61 -9.11 13.35
N LYS A 22 14.70 -8.36 13.38
CA LYS A 22 15.01 -7.32 12.38
C LYS A 22 16.14 -7.79 11.46
N ALA A 23 15.84 -8.13 10.22
CA ALA A 23 16.85 -8.45 9.21
C ALA A 23 17.80 -7.26 8.97
N ALA A 24 19.03 -7.54 8.55
CA ALA A 24 20.09 -6.53 8.41
C ALA A 24 19.78 -5.44 7.38
N THR A 25 19.00 -5.74 6.34
CA THR A 25 18.67 -4.78 5.26
C THR A 25 17.18 -4.48 5.21
N ILE A 26 16.84 -3.27 4.77
CA ILE A 26 15.44 -2.85 4.57
C ILE A 26 14.77 -3.72 3.48
N GLN A 27 15.55 -4.23 2.51
CA GLN A 27 15.03 -5.12 1.48
C GLN A 27 14.57 -6.46 2.06
N ALA A 28 15.41 -7.11 2.86
CA ALA A 28 15.04 -8.37 3.51
C ALA A 28 13.87 -8.20 4.50
N GLN A 29 13.84 -7.07 5.23
CA GLN A 29 12.71 -6.74 6.10
C GLN A 29 11.40 -6.59 5.31
N PHE A 30 11.45 -5.93 4.14
CA PHE A 30 10.30 -5.79 3.26
C PHE A 30 9.85 -7.14 2.71
N GLU A 31 10.76 -7.97 2.20
CA GLU A 31 10.42 -9.28 1.64
C GLU A 31 9.75 -10.16 2.68
N THR A 32 10.31 -10.22 3.89
CA THR A 32 9.71 -11.00 4.99
C THR A 32 8.34 -10.45 5.35
N PHE A 33 8.19 -9.13 5.48
CA PHE A 33 6.91 -8.50 5.76
C PHE A 33 5.87 -8.77 4.65
N HIS A 34 6.28 -8.67 3.39
CA HIS A 34 5.41 -8.87 2.24
C HIS A 34 4.95 -10.33 2.13
N GLN A 35 5.84 -11.29 2.38
CA GLN A 35 5.51 -12.72 2.42
C GLN A 35 4.51 -13.04 3.54
N LEU A 36 4.66 -12.41 4.70
CA LEU A 36 3.74 -12.57 5.83
C LEU A 36 2.39 -11.88 5.61
N ASN A 37 2.36 -10.83 4.78
CA ASN A 37 1.19 -9.97 4.58
C ASN A 37 0.92 -9.71 3.07
N PRO A 38 0.70 -10.76 2.25
CA PRO A 38 0.49 -10.59 0.81
C PRO A 38 -0.76 -9.77 0.49
N TRP A 39 -1.73 -9.75 1.41
CA TRP A 39 -2.95 -8.97 1.31
C TRP A 39 -2.72 -7.45 1.26
N VAL A 40 -1.62 -6.95 1.84
CA VAL A 40 -1.27 -5.51 1.78
C VAL A 40 -1.04 -5.08 0.35
N LEU A 41 -0.38 -5.90 -0.47
CA LEU A 41 -0.19 -5.59 -1.89
C LEU A 41 -1.53 -5.55 -2.62
N ARG A 42 -2.36 -6.57 -2.44
CA ARG A 42 -3.69 -6.63 -3.07
C ARG A 42 -4.54 -5.42 -2.71
N ALA A 43 -4.49 -5.02 -1.45
CA ALA A 43 -5.17 -3.82 -0.96
C ALA A 43 -4.69 -2.56 -1.67
N LEU A 44 -3.38 -2.41 -1.88
CA LEU A 44 -2.82 -1.28 -2.62
C LEU A 44 -3.17 -1.31 -4.11
N GLU A 45 -3.22 -2.49 -4.73
CA GLU A 45 -3.67 -2.68 -6.12
C GLU A 45 -5.14 -2.22 -6.27
N GLU A 46 -6.02 -2.68 -5.38
CA GLU A 46 -7.45 -2.31 -5.40
C GLU A 46 -7.66 -0.81 -5.20
N LEU A 47 -7.00 -0.21 -4.22
CA LEU A 47 -7.07 1.23 -3.97
C LEU A 47 -6.55 2.04 -5.16
N THR A 48 -5.47 1.58 -5.80
CA THR A 48 -4.89 2.25 -6.97
C THR A 48 -5.83 2.17 -8.15
N ALA A 49 -6.32 0.97 -8.48
CA ALA A 49 -7.24 0.75 -9.58
C ALA A 49 -8.53 1.56 -9.40
N ASP A 50 -9.09 1.59 -8.18
CA ASP A 50 -10.27 2.39 -7.89
C ASP A 50 -10.03 3.88 -8.10
N TYR A 51 -8.92 4.40 -7.57
CA TYR A 51 -8.59 5.81 -7.67
C TYR A 51 -8.36 6.25 -9.12
N LEU A 52 -7.68 5.44 -9.93
CA LEU A 52 -7.48 5.69 -11.36
C LEU A 52 -8.78 5.60 -12.16
N ARG A 53 -9.65 4.61 -11.88
CA ARG A 53 -10.97 4.50 -12.53
C ARG A 53 -11.86 5.73 -12.28
N ARG A 54 -11.69 6.41 -11.15
CA ARG A 54 -12.38 7.67 -10.83
C ARG A 54 -11.79 8.90 -11.54
N GLY A 55 -10.80 8.71 -12.42
CA GLY A 55 -10.20 9.77 -13.24
C GLY A 55 -8.98 10.44 -12.63
N ALA A 56 -8.45 9.95 -11.49
CA ALA A 56 -7.24 10.49 -10.92
C ALA A 56 -6.05 10.28 -11.88
N GLN A 57 -5.25 11.33 -12.07
CA GLN A 57 -4.10 11.29 -12.97
C GLN A 57 -2.80 10.88 -12.26
N ARG A 58 -2.76 11.02 -10.93
CA ARG A 58 -1.54 10.87 -10.13
C ARG A 58 -1.84 10.17 -8.81
N VAL A 59 -1.04 9.16 -8.47
CA VAL A 59 -1.22 8.33 -7.28
C VAL A 59 0.00 8.45 -6.37
N GLY A 60 -0.24 8.80 -5.11
CA GLY A 60 0.79 8.88 -4.08
C GLY A 60 0.75 7.64 -3.18
N ILE A 61 1.84 6.88 -3.12
CA ILE A 61 1.91 5.70 -2.22
C ILE A 61 1.71 6.06 -0.75
N GLY A 62 2.15 7.26 -0.34
CA GLY A 62 1.92 7.74 1.02
C GLY A 62 0.42 7.87 1.32
N MET A 63 -0.35 8.40 0.37
CA MET A 63 -1.80 8.51 0.48
C MET A 63 -2.45 7.13 0.55
N LEU A 64 -2.07 6.20 -0.34
CA LEU A 64 -2.60 4.83 -0.31
C LEU A 64 -2.32 4.14 1.04
N PHE A 65 -1.13 4.33 1.60
CA PHE A 65 -0.76 3.81 2.91
C PHE A 65 -1.64 4.39 4.02
N GLU A 66 -1.87 5.70 4.04
CA GLU A 66 -2.73 6.32 5.06
C GLU A 66 -4.19 5.85 4.94
N VAL A 67 -4.71 5.71 3.72
CA VAL A 67 -6.05 5.13 3.50
C VAL A 67 -6.10 3.70 4.03
N LEU A 68 -5.09 2.89 3.74
CA LEU A 68 -5.00 1.53 4.25
C LEU A 68 -4.88 1.48 5.77
N ARG A 69 -4.12 2.39 6.40
CA ARG A 69 -4.01 2.51 7.86
C ARG A 69 -5.35 2.80 8.50
N TRP A 70 -6.07 3.78 7.96
CA TRP A 70 -7.38 4.18 8.47
C TRP A 70 -8.38 3.02 8.36
N ARG A 71 -8.42 2.33 7.21
CA ARG A 71 -9.29 1.16 7.02
C ARG A 71 -8.94 0.01 7.95
N TYR A 72 -7.66 -0.26 8.16
CA TYR A 72 -7.22 -1.28 9.11
C TYR A 72 -7.66 -0.94 10.53
N ALA A 73 -7.45 0.29 10.98
CA ALA A 73 -7.83 0.72 12.32
C ALA A 73 -9.34 0.57 12.59
N LEU A 74 -10.18 0.81 11.56
CA LEU A 74 -11.62 0.55 11.64
C LEU A 74 -11.95 -0.95 11.73
N ALA A 75 -11.21 -1.80 11.03
CA ALA A 75 -11.47 -3.23 10.96
C ALA A 75 -10.93 -4.03 12.17
N THR A 76 -9.89 -3.52 12.85
CA THR A 76 -9.20 -4.22 13.95
C THR A 76 -9.39 -3.57 15.31
N GLU A 77 -10.41 -2.73 15.49
CA GLU A 77 -10.77 -2.09 16.76
C GLU A 77 -9.58 -1.45 17.50
N GLY A 78 -8.66 -0.83 16.76
CA GLY A 78 -7.53 -0.08 17.33
C GLY A 78 -6.20 -0.83 17.45
N ASP A 79 -6.08 -2.04 16.92
CA ASP A 79 -4.76 -2.71 16.83
C ASP A 79 -3.80 -1.88 15.97
N GLU A 80 -2.61 -1.56 16.48
CA GLU A 80 -1.73 -0.54 15.86
C GLU A 80 -1.15 -1.07 14.55
N PHE A 81 -1.68 -0.58 13.42
CA PHE A 81 -1.20 -0.91 12.09
C PHE A 81 0.20 -0.32 11.84
N ARG A 82 1.23 -1.08 12.22
CA ARG A 82 2.64 -0.70 11.99
C ARG A 82 3.08 -1.06 10.57
N LEU A 83 2.51 -0.39 9.57
CA LEU A 83 3.09 -0.38 8.23
C LEU A 83 4.35 0.49 8.22
N ASN A 84 5.51 -0.11 7.96
CA ASN A 84 6.77 0.62 7.94
C ASN A 84 6.85 1.56 6.74
N ASN A 85 7.06 2.85 6.97
CA ASN A 85 7.17 3.87 5.91
C ASN A 85 8.30 3.56 4.91
N ASN A 86 9.35 2.85 5.33
CA ASN A 86 10.47 2.46 4.48
C ASN A 86 10.09 1.44 3.39
N PHE A 87 8.89 0.83 3.48
CA PHE A 87 8.39 -0.11 2.48
C PHE A 87 7.65 0.56 1.33
N ARG A 88 7.27 1.84 1.46
CA ARG A 88 6.53 2.59 0.42
C ARG A 88 7.20 2.51 -0.94
N SER A 89 8.50 2.80 -1.03
CA SER A 89 9.24 2.77 -2.30
C SER A 89 9.27 1.38 -2.94
N ARG A 90 9.29 0.31 -2.12
CA ARG A 90 9.29 -1.07 -2.59
C ARG A 90 7.92 -1.50 -3.08
N TYR A 91 6.86 -1.12 -2.37
CA TYR A 91 5.49 -1.34 -2.83
C TYR A 91 5.19 -0.59 -4.12
N VAL A 92 5.67 0.65 -4.30
CA VAL A 92 5.51 1.35 -5.60
C VAL A 92 6.16 0.57 -6.73
N ARG A 93 7.41 0.12 -6.53
CA ARG A 93 8.10 -0.69 -7.55
C ARG A 93 7.35 -1.97 -7.87
N LEU A 94 6.82 -2.65 -6.85
CA LEU A 94 6.05 -3.89 -7.04
C LEU A 94 4.69 -3.65 -7.73
N LEU A 95 4.02 -2.54 -7.43
CA LEU A 95 2.79 -2.14 -8.13
C LEU A 95 3.06 -1.85 -9.61
N ILE A 96 4.12 -1.10 -9.92
CA ILE A 96 4.51 -0.81 -11.31
C ILE A 96 4.98 -2.08 -12.05
N ASP A 97 5.68 -2.98 -11.37
CA ASP A 97 6.13 -4.25 -11.95
C ASP A 97 4.93 -5.15 -12.35
N ARG A 98 3.90 -5.19 -11.49
CA ARG A 98 2.66 -5.95 -11.76
C ARG A 98 1.68 -5.25 -12.70
N HIS A 99 1.71 -3.92 -12.70
CA HIS A 99 0.85 -3.05 -13.52
C HIS A 99 1.70 -1.97 -14.21
N PRO A 100 2.44 -2.33 -15.29
CA PRO A 100 3.28 -1.37 -16.01
C PRO A 100 2.50 -0.14 -16.52
N GLU A 101 1.21 -0.30 -16.79
CA GLU A 101 0.30 0.77 -17.20
C GLU A 101 0.13 1.87 -16.13
N TRP A 102 0.44 1.59 -14.86
CA TRP A 102 0.38 2.58 -13.78
C TRP A 102 1.68 3.39 -13.61
N GLN A 103 2.73 3.06 -14.37
CA GLN A 103 4.04 3.72 -14.24
C GLN A 103 3.95 5.25 -14.38
N SER A 104 3.14 5.75 -15.31
CA SER A 104 2.95 7.19 -15.54
C SER A 104 2.15 7.87 -14.42
N ALA A 105 1.30 7.12 -13.72
CA ALA A 105 0.47 7.63 -12.64
C ALA A 105 1.23 7.71 -11.30
N PHE A 106 2.20 6.82 -11.07
CA PHE A 106 3.10 6.89 -9.93
C PHE A 106 4.35 7.66 -10.29
N GLU A 107 4.48 8.89 -9.77
CA GLU A 107 5.79 9.55 -9.77
C GLU A 107 6.72 8.90 -8.76
N VAL A 108 7.41 7.85 -9.20
CA VAL A 108 8.69 7.48 -8.60
C VAL A 108 9.64 8.64 -8.87
N ARG A 109 9.81 9.53 -7.88
CA ARG A 109 10.96 10.45 -7.89
C ARG A 109 12.18 9.59 -8.16
N ALA A 110 12.79 9.74 -9.33
CA ALA A 110 14.09 9.15 -9.60
C ALA A 110 14.97 9.57 -8.43
N LEU A 111 15.56 8.59 -7.74
CA LEU A 111 16.58 8.87 -6.75
C LEU A 111 17.69 9.57 -7.55
N ARG A 112 17.72 10.90 -7.53
CA ARG A 112 18.89 11.63 -7.99
C ARG A 112 19.98 11.24 -7.01
N ALA A 113 20.84 10.33 -7.43
CA ALA A 113 22.17 10.24 -6.89
C ALA A 113 22.87 11.50 -7.39
N ASP A 114 22.89 12.53 -6.55
CA ASP A 114 23.92 13.57 -6.59
C ASP A 114 25.08 13.11 -5.70
#